data_AF-A0A352NJC7-F1
#
_entry.id   AF-A0A352NJC7-F1
#
_cell.length_a   1.000
_cell.length_b   1.000
_cell.length_c   1.000
_cell.angle_alpha   90.00
_cell.angle_beta   90.00
_cell.angle_gamma   90.00
#
_symmetry.space_group_name_H-M   'P 1'
#
loop_
_entity.id
_entity.type
_entity.pdbx_description
1 polymer ?
#
loop_
_entity_poly.entity_id
_entity_poly.type
_entity_poly.pdbx_seq_one_letter_code
_entity_poly.pdbx_strand_id
1 'polypeptide(L)'
;KPAFAAILKLIQERLGRAYIQNLHIHFSPVEFTGAGEKKHGTTLNPNLGPDFTPLAETLVEWGLTPTIICESAGRQAEDAIVYRDIYNRLKEEKKKV
;
A
#
# COMPACT_ATOMS: atom_id res chain seq x y z
N LYS A 1 -9.31 -3.72 1.82
CA LYS A 1 -9.33 -2.50 2.66
C LYS A 1 -9.35 -2.82 4.16
N PRO A 2 -10.28 -3.65 4.70
CA PRO A 2 -10.40 -3.85 6.15
C PRO A 2 -9.12 -4.34 6.85
N ALA A 3 -8.35 -5.22 6.20
CA ALA A 3 -7.09 -5.74 6.73
C ALA A 3 -6.02 -4.64 6.94
N PHE A 4 -5.81 -3.77 5.95
CA PHE A 4 -4.85 -2.66 6.07
C PHE A 4 -5.27 -1.67 7.15
N ALA A 5 -6.55 -1.30 7.19
CA ALA A 5 -7.08 -0.43 8.23
C ALA A 5 -6.91 -1.03 9.64
N ALA A 6 -7.15 -2.33 9.82
CA ALA A 6 -6.96 -3.01 11.10
C ALA A 6 -5.50 -2.96 11.57
N ILE A 7 -4.53 -3.22 10.68
CA ILE A 7 -3.10 -3.13 11.00
C ILE A 7 -2.71 -1.69 11.37
N LEU A 8 -3.09 -0.70 10.56
CA LEU A 8 -2.77 0.72 10.83
C LEU A 8 -3.41 1.20 12.13
N LYS A 9 -4.64 0.77 12.43
CA LYS A 9 -5.30 1.06 13.71
C LYS A 9 -4.54 0.46 14.88
N LEU A 10 -4.11 -0.79 14.79
CA LEU A 10 -3.33 -1.43 15.84
C LEU A 10 -2.00 -0.70 16.07
N ILE A 11 -1.27 -0.32 15.01
CA ILE A 11 -0.03 0.45 15.14
C ILE A 11 -0.31 1.80 15.81
N GLN A 12 -1.38 2.49 15.39
CA GLN A 12 -1.77 3.77 16.00
C GLN A 12 -2.11 3.63 17.48
N GLU A 13 -2.85 2.59 17.87
CA GLU A 13 -3.24 2.35 19.26
C GLU A 13 -2.04 2.04 20.16
N ARG A 14 -1.00 1.41 19.62
CA ARG A 14 0.19 0.99 20.38
C ARG A 14 1.30 2.02 20.40
N LEU A 15 1.54 2.71 19.29
CA LEU A 15 2.68 3.62 19.12
C LEU A 15 2.26 5.09 18.96
N GLY A 16 1.02 5.35 18.54
CA GLY A 16 0.48 6.69 18.33
C GLY A 16 0.45 7.13 16.87
N ARG A 17 -0.28 8.21 16.60
CA ARG A 17 -0.52 8.75 15.25
C ARG A 17 0.77 9.18 14.53
N ALA A 18 1.74 9.73 15.26
CA ALA A 18 2.99 10.21 14.68
C ALA A 18 3.77 9.10 13.96
N TYR A 19 3.66 7.84 14.43
CA TYR A 19 4.33 6.71 13.80
C TYR A 19 3.67 6.32 12.49
N ILE A 20 2.34 6.17 12.46
CA ILE A 20 1.63 5.82 11.21
C ILE A 20 1.72 6.93 10.15
N GLN A 21 1.92 8.18 10.56
CA GLN A 21 2.13 9.30 9.65
C GLN A 21 3.46 9.19 8.88
N ASN A 22 4.47 8.55 9.48
CA ASN A 22 5.86 8.51 8.99
C ASN A 22 6.35 7.09 8.67
N LEU A 23 5.43 6.13 8.49
CA LEU A 23 5.81 4.75 8.17
C LEU A 23 6.57 4.68 6.84
N HIS A 24 7.53 3.76 6.79
CA HIS A 24 8.09 3.26 5.55
C HIS A 24 7.40 1.93 5.24
N ILE A 25 6.67 1.88 4.13
CA ILE A 25 5.92 0.69 3.72
C ILE A 25 6.57 0.15 2.45
N HIS A 26 7.22 -0.99 2.58
CA HIS A 26 7.70 -1.76 1.45
C HIS A 26 6.52 -2.48 0.81
N PHE A 27 6.32 -2.30 -0.49
CA PHE A 27 5.12 -2.80 -1.16
C PHE A 27 5.45 -3.41 -2.52
N SER A 28 4.96 -4.64 -2.72
CA SER A 28 4.87 -5.32 -4.01
C SER A 28 3.75 -6.35 -3.95
N PRO A 29 3.15 -6.76 -5.07
CA PRO A 29 2.41 -8.02 -5.13
C PRO A 29 3.38 -9.16 -4.84
N VAL A 30 2.97 -10.17 -4.10
CA VAL A 30 3.80 -11.30 -3.69
C VAL A 30 3.14 -12.62 -4.07
N GLU A 31 3.95 -13.58 -4.48
CA GLU A 31 3.55 -14.98 -4.54
C GLU A 31 3.67 -15.58 -3.14
N PHE A 32 2.54 -15.93 -2.53
CA PHE A 32 2.49 -16.54 -1.21
C PHE A 32 2.10 -18.01 -1.30
N THR A 33 2.76 -18.85 -0.53
CA THR A 33 2.56 -20.30 -0.50
C THR A 33 2.30 -20.77 0.93
N GLY A 34 2.02 -22.07 1.11
CA GLY A 34 1.93 -22.65 2.45
C GLY A 34 3.22 -22.54 3.28
N ALA A 35 4.37 -22.37 2.62
CA ALA A 35 5.66 -22.15 3.28
C ALA A 35 5.99 -20.67 3.54
N GLY A 36 5.06 -19.76 3.23
CA GLY A 36 5.26 -18.32 3.34
C GLY A 36 5.48 -17.64 1.98
N GLU A 37 6.07 -16.45 2.04
CA GLU A 37 6.40 -15.67 0.86
C GLU A 37 7.44 -16.41 -0.01
N LYS A 38 7.17 -16.51 -1.31
CA LYS A 38 8.06 -17.16 -2.27
C LYS A 38 8.84 -16.16 -3.11
N LYS A 39 8.19 -15.10 -3.60
CA LYS A 39 8.83 -14.04 -4.38
C LYS A 39 7.96 -12.78 -4.49
N HIS A 40 8.62 -11.68 -4.83
CA HIS A 40 7.95 -10.47 -5.30
C HIS A 40 7.48 -10.63 -6.74
N GLY A 41 6.35 -10.02 -7.05
CA GLY A 41 5.75 -9.86 -8.35
C GLY A 41 5.70 -8.39 -8.77
N THR A 42 4.79 -8.07 -9.66
CA THR A 42 4.61 -6.73 -10.24
C THR A 42 3.13 -6.45 -10.48
N THR A 43 2.77 -5.20 -10.77
CA THR A 43 1.39 -4.82 -11.11
C THR A 43 0.84 -5.51 -12.36
N LEU A 44 1.71 -6.12 -13.18
CA LEU A 44 1.35 -6.91 -14.36
C LEU A 44 0.98 -8.37 -14.04
N ASN A 45 1.08 -8.79 -12.78
CA ASN A 45 0.71 -10.14 -12.34
C ASN A 45 -0.68 -10.13 -11.70
N PRO A 46 -1.79 -10.22 -12.48
CA PRO A 46 -3.15 -10.04 -11.96
C PRO A 46 -3.58 -11.10 -10.94
N ASN A 47 -2.87 -12.23 -10.88
CA ASN A 47 -3.15 -13.32 -9.96
C ASN A 47 -2.38 -13.18 -8.62
N LEU A 48 -1.50 -12.19 -8.50
CA LEU A 48 -0.75 -11.91 -7.27
C LEU A 48 -1.36 -10.71 -6.57
N GLY A 49 -1.32 -10.75 -5.24
CA GLY A 49 -1.70 -9.64 -4.37
C GLY A 49 -0.62 -9.41 -3.33
N PRO A 50 -0.76 -8.39 -2.47
CA PRO A 50 -1.94 -7.54 -2.34
C PRO A 50 -2.06 -6.50 -3.46
N ASP A 51 -3.31 -6.12 -3.78
CA ASP A 51 -3.59 -4.88 -4.52
C ASP A 51 -3.24 -3.67 -3.63
N PHE A 52 -2.65 -2.64 -4.23
CA PHE A 52 -2.28 -1.40 -3.56
C PHE A 52 -3.49 -0.50 -3.28
N THR A 53 -4.53 -0.56 -4.12
CA THR A 53 -5.72 0.30 -4.03
C THR A 53 -6.31 0.37 -2.62
N PRO A 54 -6.53 -0.75 -1.90
CA PRO A 54 -7.16 -0.69 -0.59
C PRO A 54 -6.26 -0.12 0.51
N LEU A 55 -4.93 -0.16 0.34
CA LEU A 55 -4.01 0.58 1.21
C LEU A 55 -4.13 2.08 0.90
N ALA A 56 -4.04 2.46 -0.37
CA ALA A 56 -4.13 3.86 -0.81
C ALA A 56 -5.43 4.54 -0.36
N GLU A 57 -6.57 3.86 -0.47
CA GLU A 57 -7.88 4.33 0.06
C GLU A 57 -7.78 4.68 1.55
N THR A 58 -7.19 3.78 2.35
CA THR A 58 -7.05 3.98 3.80
C THR A 58 -6.14 5.17 4.10
N LEU A 59 -5.03 5.32 3.37
CA LEU A 59 -4.09 6.44 3.53
C LEU A 59 -4.78 7.78 3.21
N VAL A 60 -5.51 7.84 2.11
CA VAL A 60 -6.25 9.04 1.67
C VAL A 60 -7.36 9.38 2.67
N GLU A 61 -8.14 8.40 3.11
CA GLU A 61 -9.24 8.58 4.06
C GLU A 61 -8.74 9.15 5.38
N TRP A 62 -7.64 8.62 5.91
CA TRP A 62 -7.12 8.99 7.23
C TRP A 62 -6.12 10.17 7.20
N GLY A 63 -5.79 10.67 6.00
CA GLY A 63 -4.86 11.78 5.81
C GLY A 63 -3.42 11.42 6.17
N LEU A 64 -3.01 10.17 5.95
CA LEU A 64 -1.66 9.69 6.24
C LEU A 64 -0.72 9.97 5.07
N THR A 65 0.56 10.17 5.38
CA THR A 65 1.62 10.47 4.39
C THR A 65 2.85 9.56 4.56
N PRO A 66 2.68 8.22 4.62
CA PRO A 66 3.82 7.32 4.72
C PRO A 66 4.64 7.33 3.42
N THR A 67 5.89 6.91 3.51
CA THR A 67 6.74 6.63 2.35
C THR A 67 6.43 5.24 1.84
N ILE A 68 6.01 5.12 0.58
CA ILE A 68 5.82 3.83 -0.09
C ILE A 68 7.09 3.50 -0.88
N ILE A 69 7.72 2.38 -0.56
CA ILE A 69 8.93 1.86 -1.22
C ILE A 69 8.49 0.70 -2.10
N CYS A 70 8.50 0.91 -3.42
CA CYS A 70 8.11 -0.13 -4.37
C CYS A 70 9.21 -1.18 -4.51
N GLU A 71 8.89 -2.44 -4.19
CA GLU A 71 9.81 -3.58 -4.30
C GLU A 71 9.40 -4.56 -5.40
N SER A 72 8.59 -4.10 -6.36
CA SER A 72 8.18 -4.91 -7.51
C SER A 72 9.38 -5.48 -8.27
N ALA A 73 9.33 -6.77 -8.60
CA ALA A 73 10.45 -7.49 -9.19
C ALA A 73 10.84 -6.95 -10.58
N GLY A 74 11.92 -6.17 -10.63
CA GLY A 74 12.48 -5.62 -11.87
C GLY A 74 11.62 -4.53 -12.54
N ARG A 75 10.63 -3.99 -11.82
CA ARG A 75 9.69 -2.95 -12.31
C ARG A 75 9.44 -1.86 -11.26
N GLN A 76 10.40 -1.61 -10.37
CA GLN A 76 10.21 -0.73 -9.22
C GLN A 76 9.82 0.70 -9.65
N ALA A 77 10.43 1.22 -10.71
CA ALA A 77 10.15 2.57 -11.19
C ALA A 77 8.76 2.67 -11.84
N GLU A 78 8.43 1.72 -12.70
CA GLU A 78 7.16 1.67 -13.42
C GLU A 78 5.99 1.40 -12.48
N ASP A 79 6.14 0.47 -11.54
CA ASP A 79 5.07 0.14 -10.60
C ASP A 79 4.92 1.22 -9.51
N ALA A 80 5.99 1.93 -9.14
CA ALA A 80 5.87 3.12 -8.29
C ALA A 80 5.02 4.22 -8.95
N ILE A 81 5.12 4.39 -10.27
CA ILE A 81 4.25 5.30 -11.02
C ILE A 81 2.79 4.83 -10.92
N VAL A 82 2.52 3.53 -11.09
CA VAL A 82 1.17 2.97 -10.94
C VAL A 82 0.61 3.25 -9.54
N TYR A 83 1.39 3.03 -8.47
CA TYR A 83 0.95 3.30 -7.10
C TYR A 83 0.67 4.79 -6.85
N ARG A 84 1.55 5.67 -7.33
CA ARG A 84 1.37 7.12 -7.27
C ARG A 84 0.06 7.54 -7.95
N ASP A 85 -0.20 7.01 -9.14
CA ASP A 85 -1.37 7.40 -9.94
C ASP A 85 -2.67 6.90 -9.31
N ILE A 86 -2.67 5.69 -8.72
CA ILE A 86 -3.78 5.19 -7.90
C ILE A 86 -4.05 6.13 -6.72
N TYR A 87 -3.02 6.48 -5.94
CA TYR A 87 -3.17 7.37 -4.80
C TYR A 87 -3.69 8.75 -5.19
N ASN A 88 -3.12 9.36 -6.23
CA ASN A 88 -3.51 10.69 -6.70
C ASN A 88 -4.96 10.71 -7.19
N ARG A 89 -5.37 9.69 -7.96
CA ARG A 89 -6.76 9.56 -8.41
C ARG A 89 -7.72 9.51 -7.22
N LEU A 90 -7.46 8.64 -6.25
CA LEU A 90 -8.29 8.51 -5.04
C LEU A 90 -8.33 9.82 -4.21
N LYS A 91 -7.20 10.53 -4.14
CA LYS A 91 -7.09 11.82 -3.45
C LYS A 91 -7.95 12.90 -4.14
N GLU A 92 -7.95 12.96 -5.47
CA GLU A 92 -8.81 13.89 -6.22
C GLU A 92 -10.29 13.52 -6.12
N GLU A 93 -10.63 12.23 -6.14
CA GLU A 93 -12.00 11.75 -5.91
C GLU A 93 -12.52 12.17 -4.54
N LYS A 94 -11.71 12.04 -3.47
CA LYS A 94 -12.08 12.49 -2.11
C LYS A 94 -12.34 13.99 -2.01
N LYS A 95 -11.65 14.84 -2.79
CA LYS A 95 -11.87 16.30 -2.77
C LYS A 95 -13.20 16.75 -3.37
N LYS A 96 -13.80 15.90 -4.23
CA LYS A 96 -15.08 16.20 -4.91
C LYS A 96 -16.30 15.88 -4.04
N VAL A 97 -16.09 15.22 -2.90
CA VAL A 97 -17.10 14.83 -1.92
C VAL A 97 -17.01 15.76 -0.72
#